data_AF-A0A3B9VKA5-F1
#
_entry.id   AF-A0A3B9VKA5-F1
#
_cell.length_a   1.000
_cell.length_b   1.000
_cell.length_c   1.000
_cell.angle_alpha   90.00
_cell.angle_beta   90.00
_cell.angle_gamma   90.00
#
_symmetry.space_group_name_H-M   'P 1'
#
loop_
_entity.id
_entity.type
_entity.pdbx_description
1 polymer ?
#
loop_
_entity_poly.entity_id
_entity_poly.type
_entity_poly.pdbx_seq_one_letter_code
_entity_poly.pdbx_strand_id
1 'polypeptide(L)' 'ELGFYVVGEANIESHAFQNTLCDDQKYLNAWVDRVARMIQRDIHHASVILWSLGNESGSGINHRAAGAYARSFDPTRPL' A
#
# COMPACT_ATOMS: atom_id res chain seq x y z
N GLU A 1 11.35 23.68 -3.13
CA GLU A 1 10.74 22.48 -3.72
C GLU A 1 10.58 22.67 -5.23
N LEU A 2 10.41 21.57 -6.01
CA LEU A 2 10.31 21.60 -7.49
C LEU A 2 8.89 21.31 -8.03
N GLY A 3 8.05 20.62 -7.24
CA GLY A 3 6.67 20.28 -7.62
C GLY A 3 6.58 19.10 -8.60
N PHE A 4 6.17 17.93 -8.08
CA PHE A 4 5.90 16.74 -8.89
C PHE A 4 4.67 16.02 -8.35
N TYR A 5 3.93 15.36 -9.25
CA TYR A 5 2.95 14.37 -8.84
C TYR A 5 3.67 13.08 -8.46
N VAL A 6 3.39 12.58 -7.27
CA VAL A 6 4.03 11.40 -6.70
C VAL A 6 2.97 10.36 -6.34
N VAL A 7 3.28 9.11 -6.69
CA VAL A 7 2.59 7.93 -6.19
C VAL A 7 3.40 7.36 -5.03
N GLY A 8 2.83 7.33 -3.83
CA GLY A 8 3.46 6.73 -2.66
C GLY A 8 3.23 5.22 -2.67
N GLU A 9 4.24 4.42 -2.97
CA GLU A 9 4.13 2.96 -3.08
C GLU A 9 4.68 2.23 -1.85
N ALA A 10 3.86 1.34 -1.30
CA ALA A 10 4.27 0.52 -0.17
C ALA A 10 5.36 -0.45 -0.61
N ASN A 11 6.35 -0.69 0.27
CA ASN A 11 7.43 -1.64 0.04
C ASN A 11 6.91 -3.08 0.11
N ILE A 12 6.15 -3.51 -0.90
CA ILE A 12 5.51 -4.80 -1.03
C ILE A 12 5.72 -5.24 -2.47
N GLU A 13 6.58 -6.23 -2.66
CA GLU A 13 6.69 -6.97 -3.90
C GLU A 13 7.01 -8.43 -3.58
N SER A 14 6.33 -9.33 -4.27
CA SER A 14 6.45 -10.77 -4.07
C SER A 14 6.28 -11.49 -5.41
N HIS A 15 6.89 -10.95 -6.47
CA HIS A 15 6.73 -11.40 -7.84
C HIS A 15 6.84 -12.92 -7.98
N ALA A 16 7.89 -13.54 -7.42
CA ALA A 16 8.12 -14.98 -7.48
C ALA A 16 7.00 -15.83 -6.80
N PHE A 17 6.15 -15.21 -5.99
CA PHE A 17 5.11 -15.84 -5.19
C PHE A 17 3.77 -15.08 -5.28
N GLN A 18 3.53 -14.39 -6.39
CA GLN A 18 2.38 -13.50 -6.55
C GLN A 18 1.02 -14.20 -6.33
N ASN A 19 0.94 -15.51 -6.55
CA ASN A 19 -0.29 -16.28 -6.41
C ASN A 19 -0.44 -16.99 -5.06
N THR A 20 0.48 -16.80 -4.11
CA THR A 20 0.46 -17.52 -2.82
C THR A 20 0.53 -16.56 -1.63
N LEU A 21 1.50 -15.64 -1.61
CA LEU A 21 1.70 -14.77 -0.44
C LEU A 21 0.60 -13.71 -0.27
N CYS A 22 -0.09 -13.34 -1.35
CA CYS A 22 -1.17 -12.36 -1.31
C CYS A 22 -2.42 -12.87 -0.57
N ASP A 23 -2.59 -14.19 -0.48
CA ASP A 23 -3.73 -14.86 0.15
C ASP A 23 -3.38 -15.62 1.44
N ASP A 24 -2.10 -15.74 1.79
CA ASP A 24 -1.69 -16.37 3.04
C ASP A 24 -1.83 -15.40 4.23
N GLN A 25 -2.79 -15.69 5.11
CA GLN A 25 -3.08 -14.90 6.32
C GLN A 25 -1.89 -14.76 7.26
N LYS A 26 -0.89 -15.65 7.20
CA LYS A 26 0.36 -15.52 7.96
C LYS A 26 1.06 -14.18 7.69
N TYR A 27 0.88 -13.63 6.49
CA TYR A 27 1.52 -12.38 6.07
C TYR A 27 0.59 -11.16 6.11
N LEU A 28 -0.66 -11.32 6.55
CA LEU A 28 -1.66 -10.24 6.61
C LEU A 28 -1.14 -9.00 7.34
N ASN A 29 -0.64 -9.18 8.56
CA ASN A 29 -0.12 -8.08 9.37
C ASN A 29 1.10 -7.43 8.69
N ALA A 30 1.94 -8.20 8.01
CA ALA A 30 3.11 -7.65 7.31
C ALA A 30 2.71 -6.75 6.13
N TRP A 31 1.66 -7.09 5.39
CA TRP A 31 1.10 -6.25 4.32
C TRP A 31 0.49 -4.96 4.88
N VAL A 32 -0.39 -5.08 5.87
CA VAL A 32 -1.09 -3.93 6.47
C VAL A 32 -0.09 -2.97 7.13
N ASP A 33 0.90 -3.47 7.87
CA ASP A 33 1.91 -2.64 8.52
C ASP A 33 2.72 -1.81 7.52
N ARG A 34 3.09 -2.39 6.37
CA ARG A 34 3.90 -1.70 5.36
C ARG A 34 3.13 -0.55 4.72
N VAL A 35 1.85 -0.75 4.41
CA VAL A 35 0.96 0.31 3.93
C VAL A 35 0.71 1.36 5.01
N ALA A 36 0.42 0.93 6.24
CA ALA A 36 0.15 1.83 7.35
C ALA A 36 1.32 2.76 7.69
N ARG A 37 2.53 2.21 7.77
CA ARG A 37 3.75 2.98 8.07
C ARG A 37 4.08 3.97 6.95
N MET A 38 3.86 3.61 5.69
CA MET A 38 4.04 4.53 4.57
C MET A 38 3.08 5.72 4.66
N ILE A 39 1.78 5.46 4.79
CA ILE A 39 0.77 6.53 4.82
C ILE A 39 1.00 7.43 6.03
N GLN A 40 1.20 6.88 7.23
CA GLN A 40 1.45 7.68 8.44
C GLN A 40 2.67 8.60 8.30
N ARG A 41 3.73 8.13 7.62
CA ARG A 41 4.94 8.93 7.36
C ARG A 41 4.66 10.04 6.35
N ASP A 42 3.97 9.72 5.25
CA ASP A 42 3.96 10.58 4.06
C ASP A 42 2.67 11.40 3.86
N ILE A 43 1.63 11.21 4.68
CA ILE A 43 0.30 11.81 4.50
C ILE A 43 0.29 13.36 4.40
N HIS A 44 1.29 14.03 4.98
CA HIS A 44 1.40 15.49 4.95
C HIS A 44 2.20 16.03 3.76
N HIS A 45 2.71 15.17 2.87
CA HIS A 45 3.34 15.61 1.63
C HIS A 45 2.30 15.89 0.55
N ALA A 46 2.18 17.16 0.16
CA ALA A 46 1.22 17.61 -0.86
C ALA A 46 1.51 17.05 -2.25
N SER A 47 2.77 16.67 -2.54
CA SER A 47 3.16 16.05 -3.80
C SER A 47 2.61 14.64 -3.98
N VAL A 48 2.33 13.93 -2.88
CA VAL A 48 1.74 12.60 -2.94
C VAL A 48 0.26 12.75 -3.26
N ILE A 49 -0.14 12.29 -4.43
CA ILE A 49 -1.53 12.40 -4.92
C ILE A 49 -2.27 11.08 -4.94
N LEU A 50 -1.57 9.95 -4.80
CA LEU A 50 -2.13 8.59 -4.88
C LEU A 50 -1.28 7.63 -4.05
N TRP A 51 -1.92 6.61 -3.47
CA TRP A 51 -1.25 5.52 -2.78
C TRP A 51 -1.22 4.26 -3.64
N SER A 52 -0.10 3.56 -3.68
CA SER A 52 0.03 2.22 -4.27
C SER A 52 0.24 1.19 -3.16
N LEU A 53 -0.48 0.06 -3.26
CA LEU A 53 -0.39 -1.05 -2.31
C LEU A 53 0.87 -1.91 -2.50
N GLY A 54 1.66 -1.64 -3.52
CA GLY A 54 2.85 -2.41 -3.89
C GLY A 54 2.84 -2.81 -5.35
N ASN A 55 3.80 -3.64 -5.73
CA ASN A 55 4.05 -4.06 -7.10
C ASN A 55 4.02 -5.60 -7.20
N GLU A 56 3.55 -6.15 -8.33
CA GLU A 56 3.66 -7.57 -8.72
C GLU A 56 3.47 -8.60 -7.59
N SER A 57 2.55 -8.31 -6.67
CA SER A 57 2.27 -9.13 -5.49
C SER A 57 0.90 -9.80 -5.58
N GLY A 58 0.42 -10.04 -6.80
CA GLY A 58 -0.88 -10.65 -7.08
C GLY A 58 -2.06 -9.89 -6.45
N SER A 59 -3.15 -10.63 -6.20
CA SER A 59 -4.39 -10.07 -5.64
C SER A 59 -4.98 -11.05 -4.64
N GLY A 60 -5.14 -10.62 -3.39
CA GLY A 60 -5.62 -11.50 -2.32
C GLY A 60 -6.09 -10.77 -1.08
N ILE A 61 -6.45 -11.52 -0.03
CA ILE A 61 -6.97 -10.99 1.23
C ILE A 61 -6.03 -9.96 1.88
N ASN A 62 -4.71 -10.12 1.72
CA ASN A 62 -3.73 -9.22 2.30
C ASN A 62 -3.79 -7.82 1.66
N HIS A 63 -3.91 -7.76 0.32
CA HIS A 63 -4.12 -6.50 -0.40
C HIS A 63 -5.48 -5.87 -0.10
N ARG A 64 -6.55 -6.66 0.03
CA ARG A 64 -7.88 -6.13 0.39
C ARG A 64 -7.88 -5.50 1.77
N ALA A 65 -7.25 -6.15 2.76
CA ALA A 65 -7.14 -5.62 4.11
C ALA A 65 -6.29 -4.34 4.15
N ALA A 66 -5.14 -4.33 3.46
CA ALA A 66 -4.28 -3.16 3.39
C ALA A 66 -4.97 -1.98 2.67
N GLY A 67 -5.69 -2.25 1.58
CA GLY A 67 -6.52 -1.27 0.88
C GLY A 67 -7.67 -0.73 1.73
N ALA A 68 -8.33 -1.57 2.53
CA ALA A 68 -9.37 -1.14 3.46
C ALA A 68 -8.80 -0.21 4.54
N TYR A 69 -7.64 -0.55 5.12
CA TYR A 69 -6.93 0.32 6.05
C TYR A 69 -6.64 1.68 5.40
N ALA A 70 -6.02 1.67 4.22
CA ALA A 70 -5.61 2.90 3.54
C ALA A 70 -6.80 3.83 3.24
N ARG A 71 -7.91 3.29 2.71
CA ARG A 71 -9.15 4.07 2.49
C ARG A 71 -9.76 4.62 3.78
N SER A 72 -9.64 3.88 4.89
CA SER A 72 -10.17 4.31 6.19
C SER A 72 -9.32 5.39 6.86
N PHE A 73 -7.99 5.31 6.70
CA PHE A 73 -7.04 6.18 7.39
C PHE A 73 -6.79 7.48 6.62
N ASP A 74 -6.67 7.41 5.29
CA ASP A 74 -6.55 8.58 4.42
C ASP A 74 -7.62 8.55 3.30
N PRO A 75 -8.81 9.14 3.54
CA PRO A 75 -9.84 9.25 2.52
C PRO A 75 -9.56 10.36 1.48
N THR A 76 -8.46 11.11 1.61
CA THR A 76 -8.19 12.29 0.77
C THR A 76 -7.50 11.94 -0.55
N ARG A 77 -6.94 10.73 -0.67
CA ARG A 77 -6.18 10.28 -1.84
C ARG A 77 -6.74 8.96 -2.41
N PRO A 78 -6.71 8.77 -3.74
CA PRO A 78 -7.06 7.49 -4.34
C PRO A 78 -6.05 6.36 -4.04
N LEU A 79 -6.50 5.14 -4.34
CA LEU A 79 -5.77 3.86 -4.34
C LEU A 79 -6.06 3.13 -5.64
#